data_AF-A0A966QZY4-F1
#
_entry.id   AF-A0A966QZY4-F1
#
_cell.length_a   1.000
_cell.length_b   1.000
_cell.length_c   1.000
_cell.angle_alpha   90.00
_cell.angle_beta   90.00
_cell.angle_gamma   90.00
#
_symmetry.space_group_name_H-M   'P 1'
#
loop_
_entity.id
_entity.type
_entity.pdbx_description
1 polymer ?
#
loop_
_entity_poly.entity_id
_entity_poly.type
_entity_poly.pdbx_seq_one_letter_code
_entity_poly.pdbx_strand_id
1 'polypeptide(L)'
;MDLKMVHEKLIRSIQRFAQEAMNARQVARRLESLLPLRLKEVERRFRGEIPVAEAQRKALCDKTYLDFVEEYSAIHGDAITGRVQYETHMMLFEARRSLRKRV
;
A
#
# COMPACT_ATOMS: atom_id res chain seq x y z
N MET A 1 -16.89 -28.09 -13.86
CA MET A 1 -16.42 -26.71 -14.09
C MET A 1 -15.27 -26.78 -15.08
N ASP A 2 -15.30 -26.04 -16.19
CA ASP A 2 -14.30 -26.14 -17.27
C ASP A 2 -12.90 -25.69 -16.80
N LEU A 3 -11.89 -26.55 -16.99
CA LEU A 3 -10.48 -26.30 -16.65
C LEU A 3 -9.93 -25.06 -17.36
N LYS A 4 -10.40 -24.74 -18.57
CA LYS A 4 -10.03 -23.49 -19.27
C LYS A 4 -10.56 -22.27 -18.53
N MET A 5 -11.82 -22.31 -18.11
CA MET A 5 -12.45 -21.22 -17.36
C MET A 5 -11.76 -20.97 -16.02
N VAL A 6 -11.32 -22.02 -15.32
CA VAL A 6 -10.55 -21.90 -14.07
C VAL A 6 -9.18 -21.25 -14.31
N HIS A 7 -8.53 -21.58 -15.41
CA HIS A 7 -7.24 -21.01 -15.78
C HIS A 7 -7.33 -19.52 -16.16
N GLU A 8 -8.33 -19.15 -16.95
CA GLU A 8 -8.59 -17.75 -17.31
C GLU A 8 -8.96 -16.89 -16.10
N LYS A 9 -9.72 -17.44 -15.15
CA LYS A 9 -10.01 -16.74 -13.88
C LYS A 9 -8.73 -16.46 -13.09
N LEU A 10 -7.83 -17.45 -13.02
CA LEU A 10 -6.54 -17.29 -12.35
C LEU A 10 -5.69 -16.18 -13.02
N ILE A 11 -5.59 -16.16 -14.34
CA ILE A 11 -4.86 -15.11 -15.08
C ILE A 11 -5.45 -13.72 -14.79
N ARG A 12 -6.79 -13.60 -14.83
CA ARG A 12 -7.48 -12.35 -14.51
C ARG A 12 -7.20 -11.87 -13.08
N SER A 13 -7.21 -12.79 -12.11
CA SER A 13 -6.85 -12.46 -10.73
C SER A 13 -5.41 -11.97 -10.61
N ILE A 14 -4.45 -12.62 -11.28
CA ILE A 14 -3.05 -12.19 -11.31
C ILE A 14 -2.93 -10.76 -11.84
N GLN A 15 -3.53 -10.48 -13.00
CA GLN A 15 -3.49 -9.15 -13.62
C GLN A 15 -4.11 -8.09 -12.72
N ARG A 16 -5.27 -8.39 -12.13
CA ARG A 16 -5.96 -7.48 -11.21
C ARG A 16 -5.08 -7.12 -10.01
N PHE A 17 -4.60 -8.13 -9.27
CA PHE A 17 -3.80 -7.89 -8.07
C PHE A 17 -2.45 -7.22 -8.38
N ALA A 18 -1.85 -7.51 -9.54
CA ALA A 18 -0.65 -6.80 -10.00
C ALA A 18 -0.93 -5.30 -10.17
N GLN A 19 -2.02 -4.96 -10.86
CA GLN A 19 -2.40 -3.57 -11.11
C GLN A 19 -2.77 -2.83 -9.83
N GLU A 20 -3.57 -3.46 -8.97
CA GLU A 20 -3.95 -2.91 -7.65
C GLU A 20 -2.72 -2.63 -6.79
N ALA A 21 -1.80 -3.60 -6.68
CA ALA A 21 -0.57 -3.44 -5.91
C ALA A 21 0.33 -2.31 -6.45
N MET A 22 0.44 -2.19 -7.77
CA MET A 22 1.22 -1.14 -8.41
C MET A 22 0.61 0.25 -8.15
N ASN A 23 -0.71 0.38 -8.33
CA ASN A 23 -1.43 1.63 -8.12
C ASN A 23 -1.33 2.07 -6.65
N ALA A 24 -1.63 1.17 -5.71
CA ALA A 24 -1.54 1.45 -4.28
C ALA A 24 -0.11 1.83 -3.87
N ARG A 25 0.92 1.16 -4.40
CA ARG A 25 2.32 1.52 -4.14
C ARG A 25 2.68 2.91 -4.64
N GLN A 26 2.19 3.31 -5.82
CA GLN A 26 2.45 4.65 -6.34
C GLN A 26 1.80 5.73 -5.46
N VAL A 27 0.57 5.50 -5.00
CA VAL A 27 -0.11 6.42 -4.09
C VAL A 27 0.60 6.47 -2.75
N ALA A 28 0.95 5.31 -2.16
CA ALA A 28 1.69 5.24 -0.89
C ALA A 28 3.00 6.04 -0.94
N ARG A 29 3.79 5.89 -2.01
CA ARG A 29 5.04 6.67 -2.19
C ARG A 29 4.82 8.17 -2.27
N ARG A 30 3.73 8.60 -2.93
CA ARG A 30 3.37 10.02 -2.98
C ARG A 30 3.01 10.52 -1.59
N LEU A 31 2.19 9.79 -0.84
CA LEU A 31 1.83 10.15 0.53
C LEU A 31 3.05 10.18 1.45
N GLU A 32 3.94 9.19 1.34
CA GLU A 32 5.22 9.14 2.07
C GLU A 32 6.04 10.40 1.84
N SER A 33 6.17 10.85 0.58
CA SER A 33 6.91 12.07 0.25
C SER A 33 6.28 13.35 0.81
N LEU A 34 4.97 13.32 1.10
CA LEU A 34 4.23 14.45 1.68
C LEU A 34 4.26 14.46 3.22
N LEU A 35 4.59 13.34 3.88
CA LEU A 35 4.62 13.25 5.35
C LEU A 35 5.46 14.37 6.00
N PRO A 36 6.70 14.65 5.55
CA PRO A 36 7.50 15.72 6.16
C PRO A 36 6.91 17.11 5.96
N LEU A 37 6.23 17.34 4.83
CA LEU A 37 5.58 18.61 4.54
C LEU A 37 4.36 18.80 5.45
N ARG A 38 3.52 17.76 5.59
CA ARG A 38 2.37 17.77 6.50
C ARG A 38 2.79 17.97 7.95
N LEU A 39 3.84 17.31 8.40
CA LEU A 39 4.37 17.51 9.75
C LEU A 39 4.78 18.96 9.99
N LYS A 40 5.49 19.57 9.03
CA LYS A 40 5.91 20.98 9.11
C LYS A 40 4.72 21.94 9.10
N GLU A 41 3.69 21.66 8.31
CA GLU A 41 2.46 22.45 8.28
C GLU A 41 1.76 22.45 9.64
N VAL A 42 1.67 21.29 10.28
CA VAL A 42 1.07 21.16 11.61
C VAL A 42 1.97 21.80 12.69
N GLU A 43 3.29 21.57 12.65
CA GLU A 43 4.26 22.20 13.56
C GLU A 43 4.14 23.74 13.54
N ARG A 44 3.97 24.33 12.36
CA ARG A 44 3.80 25.79 12.20
C ARG A 44 2.59 26.34 12.94
N ARG A 45 1.53 25.55 13.17
CA ARG A 45 0.35 25.99 13.94
C ARG A 45 0.68 26.21 15.42
N PHE A 46 1.67 25.50 15.94
CA PHE A 46 2.12 25.60 17.33
C PHE A 46 3.31 26.55 17.50
N ARG A 47 3.95 26.99 16.40
CA ARG A 47 5.06 27.93 16.47
C ARG A 47 4.58 29.29 16.99
N GLY A 48 5.28 29.81 17.98
CA GLY A 48 4.99 31.10 18.63
C GLY A 48 4.36 30.96 20.01
N GLU A 49 3.72 29.84 20.30
CA GLU A 49 3.14 29.56 21.62
C GLU A 49 4.09 28.77 22.52
N ILE A 50 4.90 27.90 21.92
CA ILE A 50 5.79 26.97 22.64
C ILE A 50 7.16 26.83 21.96
N PRO A 51 8.19 26.35 22.68
CA PRO A 51 9.50 26.06 22.09
C PRO A 51 9.40 25.08 20.92
N VAL A 52 10.31 25.20 19.95
CA VAL A 52 10.30 24.41 18.70
C VAL A 52 10.24 22.89 18.97
N ALA A 53 11.01 22.40 19.94
CA ALA A 53 11.03 20.98 20.28
C ALA A 53 9.68 20.49 20.84
N GLU A 54 8.94 21.34 21.54
CA GLU A 54 7.60 21.03 22.04
C GLU A 54 6.56 21.12 20.93
N ALA A 55 6.65 22.12 20.04
CA ALA A 55 5.82 22.24 18.85
C ALA A 55 5.91 21.00 17.96
N GLN A 56 7.11 20.47 17.76
CA GLN A 56 7.31 19.24 16.99
C GLN A 56 6.67 18.03 17.66
N ARG A 57 6.80 17.89 18.99
CA ARG A 57 6.14 16.79 19.74
C ARG A 57 4.63 16.89 19.67
N LYS A 58 4.06 18.09 19.81
CA LYS A 58 2.62 18.31 19.67
C LYS A 58 2.15 17.99 18.25
N ALA A 59 2.90 18.40 17.23
CA ALA A 59 2.57 18.11 15.84
C ALA A 59 2.58 16.61 15.52
N LEU A 60 3.51 15.84 16.10
CA LEU A 60 3.55 14.38 15.95
C LEU A 60 2.34 13.67 16.56
N CYS A 61 1.74 14.28 17.59
CA CYS A 61 0.54 13.76 18.26
C CYS A 61 -0.75 14.45 17.79
N ASP A 62 -0.67 15.40 16.86
CA ASP A 62 -1.83 16.12 16.36
C ASP A 62 -2.70 15.19 15.52
N LYS A 63 -4.02 15.23 15.75
CA LYS A 63 -4.96 14.38 15.02
C LYS A 63 -4.86 14.53 13.50
N THR A 64 -4.64 15.74 12.99
CA THR A 64 -4.50 15.98 11.54
C THR A 64 -3.33 15.21 10.96
N TYR A 65 -2.20 15.19 11.68
CA TYR A 65 -1.00 14.48 11.24
C TYR A 65 -1.19 12.96 11.39
N LEU A 66 -1.77 12.51 12.50
CA LEU A 66 -2.05 11.10 12.73
C LEU A 66 -3.02 10.52 11.68
N ASP A 67 -4.09 11.24 11.33
CA ASP A 67 -5.04 10.81 10.31
C ASP A 67 -4.35 10.64 8.93
N PHE A 68 -3.38 11.52 8.62
CA PHE A 68 -2.60 11.42 7.39
C PHE A 68 -1.61 10.23 7.41
N VAL A 69 -1.02 9.93 8.57
CA VAL A 69 -0.18 8.73 8.77
C VAL A 69 -1.01 7.45 8.67
N GLU A 70 -2.24 7.45 9.19
CA GLU A 70 -3.18 6.34 9.08
C GLU A 70 -3.58 6.10 7.62
N GLU A 71 -3.90 7.16 6.86
CA GLU A 71 -4.19 7.07 5.42
C GLU A 71 -3.02 6.47 4.65
N TYR A 72 -1.79 6.97 4.87
CA TYR A 72 -0.58 6.40 4.30
C TYR A 72 -0.43 4.91 4.64
N SER A 73 -0.60 4.57 5.92
CA SER A 73 -0.43 3.20 6.41
C SER A 73 -1.44 2.23 5.81
N ALA A 74 -2.71 2.65 5.67
CA ALA A 74 -3.76 1.87 5.04
C ALA A 74 -3.44 1.59 3.56
N ILE A 75 -3.11 2.63 2.78
CA ILE A 75 -2.79 2.49 1.35
C ILE A 75 -1.50 1.68 1.16
N HIS A 76 -0.52 1.84 2.03
CA HIS A 76 0.68 1.00 2.01
C HIS A 76 0.32 -0.47 2.30
N GLY A 77 -0.56 -0.72 3.26
CA GLY A 77 -1.10 -2.05 3.57
C GLY A 77 -1.78 -2.70 2.37
N ASP A 78 -2.59 -1.94 1.62
CA ASP A 78 -3.22 -2.40 0.38
C ASP A 78 -2.18 -2.79 -0.68
N ALA A 79 -1.11 -1.98 -0.82
CA ALA A 79 -0.02 -2.29 -1.74
C ALA A 79 0.71 -3.59 -1.40
N ILE A 80 0.92 -3.86 -0.11
CA ILE A 80 1.53 -5.11 0.37
C ILE A 80 0.58 -6.27 0.12
N THR A 81 -0.69 -6.13 0.50
CA THR A 81 -1.71 -7.17 0.35
C THR A 81 -1.88 -7.56 -1.11
N GLY A 82 -2.01 -6.60 -2.01
CA GLY A 82 -2.09 -6.84 -3.45
C GLY A 82 -0.86 -7.57 -3.98
N ARG A 83 0.34 -7.21 -3.51
CA ARG A 83 1.59 -7.88 -3.89
C ARG A 83 1.59 -9.35 -3.45
N VAL A 84 1.23 -9.62 -2.19
CA VAL A 84 1.16 -10.99 -1.65
C VAL A 84 0.16 -11.83 -2.45
N GLN A 85 -1.00 -11.25 -2.76
CA GLN A 85 -2.02 -11.92 -3.59
C GLN A 85 -1.47 -12.23 -4.99
N TYR A 86 -0.84 -11.26 -5.65
CA TYR A 86 -0.20 -11.46 -6.95
C TYR A 86 0.82 -12.59 -6.92
N GLU A 87 1.79 -12.55 -5.99
CA GLU A 87 2.84 -13.55 -5.87
C GLU A 87 2.26 -14.95 -5.60
N THR A 88 1.25 -15.04 -4.73
CA THR A 88 0.55 -16.30 -4.42
C THR A 88 -0.13 -16.89 -5.65
N HIS A 89 -0.84 -16.07 -6.43
CA HIS A 89 -1.52 -16.53 -7.64
C HIS A 89 -0.53 -16.91 -8.75
N MET A 90 0.59 -16.21 -8.86
CA MET A 90 1.69 -16.57 -9.77
C MET A 90 2.30 -17.93 -9.41
N MET A 91 2.57 -18.18 -8.12
CA MET A 91 3.06 -19.49 -7.66
C MET A 91 2.07 -20.61 -7.99
N LEU A 92 0.78 -20.40 -7.75
CA LEU A 92 -0.27 -21.37 -8.10
C LEU A 92 -0.32 -21.62 -9.62
N PHE A 93 -0.18 -20.57 -10.43
CA PHE A 93 -0.15 -20.67 -11.89
C PHE A 93 1.03 -21.54 -12.36
N GLU A 94 2.23 -21.27 -11.84
CA GLU A 94 3.43 -22.04 -12.17
C GLU A 94 3.36 -23.50 -11.69
N ALA A 95 2.81 -23.74 -10.50
CA ALA A 95 2.56 -25.08 -10.00
C ALA A 95 1.62 -25.88 -10.93
N ARG A 96 0.51 -25.27 -11.36
CA ARG A 96 -0.41 -25.91 -12.32
C ARG A 96 0.23 -26.15 -13.69
N ARG A 97 1.04 -25.20 -14.16
CA ARG A 97 1.75 -25.31 -15.44
C ARG A 97 2.78 -26.43 -15.42
N SER A 98 3.53 -26.57 -14.32
CA SER A 98 4.55 -27.61 -14.18
C SER A 98 3.94 -29.02 -14.08
N LEU A 99 2.81 -29.19 -13.37
CA LEU A 99 2.09 -30.45 -13.31
C LEU A 99 1.54 -30.88 -14.68
N ARG A 100 0.99 -29.95 -15.47
CA ARG A 100 0.52 -30.24 -16.84
C ARG A 100 1.62 -30.65 -17.82
N LYS A 101 2.88 -30.29 -17.57
CA LYS A 101 4.01 -30.69 -18.41
C LYS A 101 4.55 -32.09 -18.10
N ARG A 102 4.12 -32.68 -16.96
CA ARG A 102 4.57 -34.01 -16.49
C ARG A 102 3.57 -35.13 -16.78
N VAL A 103 2.38 -34.77 -17.29
CA VAL A 103 1.33 -35.69 -17.77
C VAL A 103 1.30 -35.58 -19.29
#